data_AF-A0A177J9N2-F1
#
_entry.id   AF-A0A177J9N2-F1
#
_cell.length_a   1.000
_cell.length_b   1.000
_cell.length_c   1.000
_cell.angle_alpha   90.00
_cell.angle_beta   90.00
_cell.angle_gamma   90.00
#
_symmetry.space_group_name_H-M   'P 1'
#
loop_
_entity.id
_entity.type
_entity.pdbx_description
1 polymer ?
#
loop_
_entity_poly.entity_id
_entity_poly.type
_entity_poly.pdbx_seq_one_letter_code
_entity_poly.pdbx_strand_id
1 'polypeptide(L)'
;MDQPLAERMLRAFLTQLIRTEAVHEDDMVEVVEALHRAGDEEAAHAMAAIIVEANAPDPSDWRAEHARARFHVIEGNDGKPDA
;
A
#
# COMPACT_ATOMS: atom_id res chain seq x y z
N MET A 1 12.27 12.97 13.21
CA MET A 1 11.66 14.14 13.88
C MET A 1 10.22 13.80 14.18
N ASP A 2 9.68 14.18 15.33
CA ASP A 2 8.27 13.92 15.66
C ASP A 2 7.39 14.74 14.71
N GLN A 3 6.57 14.05 13.93
CA GLN A 3 5.74 14.67 12.90
C GLN A 3 4.65 15.51 13.60
N PRO A 4 4.40 16.77 13.20
CA PRO A 4 3.39 17.61 13.82
C PRO A 4 2.04 16.90 13.98
N LEU A 5 1.35 17.12 15.09
CA LEU A 5 0.07 16.44 15.39
C LEU A 5 -0.93 16.56 14.23
N ALA A 6 -1.03 17.74 13.63
CA ALA A 6 -1.92 18.00 12.49
C ALA A 6 -1.58 17.12 11.29
N GLU A 7 -0.29 16.91 11.00
CA GLU A 7 0.16 16.08 9.88
C GLU A 7 -0.14 14.60 10.12
N ARG A 8 0.04 14.10 11.36
CA ARG A 8 -0.35 12.73 11.73
C ARG A 8 -1.86 12.51 11.59
N MET A 9 -2.65 13.48 12.04
CA MET A 9 -4.12 13.41 11.93
C MET A 9 -4.57 13.46 10.46
N LEU A 10 -3.97 14.35 9.66
CA LEU A 10 -4.27 14.47 8.24
C LEU A 10 -3.91 13.18 7.49
N ARG A 11 -2.72 12.62 7.74
CA ARG A 11 -2.29 11.34 7.16
C ARG A 11 -3.28 10.23 7.49
N ALA A 12 -3.64 10.06 8.76
CA ALA A 12 -4.59 9.03 9.17
C ALA A 12 -5.97 9.20 8.49
N PHE A 13 -6.44 10.44 8.35
CA PHE A 13 -7.71 10.74 7.69
C PHE A 13 -7.66 10.42 6.18
N LEU A 14 -6.61 10.86 5.48
CA LEU A 14 -6.43 10.59 4.05
C LEU A 14 -6.30 9.08 3.77
N THR A 15 -5.52 8.36 4.57
CA THR A 15 -5.41 6.89 4.45
C THR A 15 -6.77 6.22 4.59
N GLN A 16 -7.58 6.64 5.56
CA GLN A 16 -8.91 6.05 5.76
C GLN A 16 -9.85 6.35 4.59
N LEU A 17 -9.83 7.57 4.04
CA LEU A 17 -10.65 7.94 2.88
C LEU A 17 -10.35 7.04 1.68
N ILE A 18 -9.07 6.81 1.38
CA ILE A 18 -8.63 5.93 0.29
C ILE A 18 -9.10 4.49 0.54
N ARG A 19 -8.88 3.94 1.75
CA ARG A 19 -9.29 2.56 2.08
C ARG A 19 -10.81 2.34 2.03
N THR A 20 -11.59 3.39 2.23
CA THR A 20 -13.06 3.34 2.13
C THR A 20 -13.60 3.59 0.74
N GLU A 21 -12.73 3.81 -0.26
CA GLU A 21 -13.08 4.22 -1.63
C GLU A 21 -13.95 5.49 -1.66
N ALA A 22 -13.90 6.31 -0.61
CA ALA A 22 -14.61 7.58 -0.54
C ALA A 22 -14.03 8.62 -1.52
N VAL A 23 -12.80 8.37 -1.98
CA VAL A 23 -12.12 9.11 -3.04
C VAL A 23 -11.56 8.07 -4.02
N HIS A 24 -11.69 8.30 -5.32
CA HIS A 24 -11.19 7.38 -6.32
C HIS A 24 -9.66 7.49 -6.41
N GLU A 25 -8.99 6.37 -6.65
CA GLU A 25 -7.52 6.35 -6.76
C GLU A 25 -7.03 7.23 -7.92
N ASP A 26 -7.72 7.20 -9.06
CA ASP A 26 -7.40 8.05 -10.22
C ASP A 26 -7.43 9.55 -9.87
N ASP A 27 -8.41 10.01 -9.09
CA ASP A 27 -8.50 11.41 -8.66
C ASP A 27 -7.29 11.79 -7.79
N MET A 28 -6.81 10.86 -6.96
CA MET A 28 -5.64 11.06 -6.11
C MET A 28 -4.34 11.11 -6.92
N VAL A 29 -4.24 10.29 -7.98
CA VAL A 29 -3.12 10.33 -8.93
C VAL A 29 -3.11 11.68 -9.68
N GLU A 30 -4.26 12.18 -10.11
CA GLU A 30 -4.36 13.49 -10.76
C GLU A 30 -3.88 14.62 -9.83
N VAL A 31 -4.14 14.53 -8.51
CA VAL A 31 -3.60 15.49 -7.53
C VAL A 31 -2.07 15.43 -7.48
N VAL A 32 -1.47 14.23 -7.47
CA VAL A 32 0.00 14.07 -7.50
C VAL A 32 0.58 14.70 -8.78
N GLU A 33 -0.02 14.45 -9.93
CA GLU A 33 0.42 15.05 -11.19
C GLU A 33 0.25 16.57 -11.23
N ALA A 34 -0.81 17.10 -10.60
CA ALA A 34 -1.00 18.54 -10.46
C ALA A 34 0.09 19.18 -9.59
N LEU A 35 0.53 18.52 -8.52
CA LEU A 35 1.62 18.98 -7.66
C LEU A 35 2.97 18.98 -8.41
N HIS A 36 3.26 17.92 -9.18
CA HIS A 36 4.42 17.90 -10.07
C HIS A 36 4.40 19.04 -11.09
N ARG A 37 3.26 19.29 -11.73
CA ARG A 37 3.10 20.42 -12.67
C ARG A 37 3.27 21.78 -12.01
N ALA A 38 2.94 21.89 -10.73
CA ALA A 38 3.16 23.09 -9.92
C ALA A 38 4.63 23.23 -9.44
N GLY A 39 5.46 22.19 -9.61
CA GLY A 39 6.85 22.15 -9.13
C GLY A 39 6.98 21.84 -7.64
N ASP A 40 5.91 21.39 -6.98
CA ASP A 40 5.93 21.00 -5.58
C ASP A 40 6.22 19.49 -5.45
N GLU A 41 7.49 19.15 -5.67
CA GLU A 41 7.98 17.78 -5.65
C GLU A 41 7.89 17.13 -4.27
N GLU A 42 8.02 17.92 -3.19
CA GLU A 42 7.94 17.41 -1.83
C GLU A 42 6.50 16.98 -1.50
N ALA A 43 5.52 17.83 -1.81
CA ALA A 43 4.12 17.50 -1.62
C ALA A 43 3.67 16.35 -2.53
N ALA A 44 4.12 16.34 -3.79
CA ALA A 44 3.82 15.25 -4.73
C ALA A 44 4.34 13.90 -4.19
N HIS A 45 5.58 13.86 -3.72
CA HIS A 45 6.17 12.66 -3.13
C HIS A 45 5.44 12.22 -1.86
N ALA A 46 5.13 13.16 -0.96
CA ALA A 46 4.40 12.87 0.27
C ALA A 46 3.01 12.29 -0.01
N MET A 47 2.30 12.83 -0.99
CA MET A 47 0.99 12.34 -1.39
C MET A 47 1.07 10.95 -2.03
N ALA A 48 2.03 10.73 -2.94
CA ALA A 48 2.26 9.42 -3.55
C ALA A 48 2.55 8.34 -2.50
N ALA A 49 3.36 8.65 -1.48
CA ALA A 49 3.63 7.74 -0.38
C ALA A 49 2.36 7.35 0.39
N ILE A 50 1.44 8.30 0.63
CA ILE A 50 0.17 8.02 1.32
C ILE A 50 -0.70 7.07 0.50
N ILE A 51 -0.77 7.23 -0.83
CA ILE A 51 -1.53 6.34 -1.73
C ILE A 51 -0.99 4.91 -1.64
N VAL A 52 0.34 4.75 -1.72
CA VAL A 52 0.98 3.44 -1.61
C VAL A 52 0.75 2.81 -0.24
N GLU A 53 0.89 3.59 0.84
CA GLU A 53 0.64 3.13 2.21
C GLU A 53 -0.81 2.71 2.44
N ALA A 54 -1.77 3.44 1.86
CA ALA A 54 -3.19 3.16 2.03
C ALA A 54 -3.64 1.89 1.30
N ASN A 55 -3.03 1.61 0.14
CA ASN A 55 -3.26 0.40 -0.64
C ASN A 55 -2.41 -0.79 -0.18
N ALA A 56 -1.45 -0.59 0.74
CA ALA A 56 -0.67 -1.68 1.27
C ALA A 56 -1.59 -2.65 2.04
N PRO A 57 -1.42 -3.97 1.85
CA PRO A 57 -2.15 -4.96 2.64
C PRO A 57 -1.88 -4.73 4.13
N ASP A 58 -2.89 -4.98 4.97
CA ASP A 58 -2.74 -4.82 6.40
C ASP A 58 -1.58 -5.69 6.90
N PRO A 59 -0.73 -5.25 7.85
CA PRO A 59 0.34 -6.08 8.39
C PRO A 59 -0.13 -7.44 8.90
N SER A 60 -1.39 -7.54 9.34
CA SER A 60 -2.03 -8.81 9.70
C SER A 60 -2.25 -9.74 8.50
N ASP A 61 -2.66 -9.19 7.37
CA ASP A 61 -2.80 -9.90 6.09
C ASP A 61 -1.44 -10.32 5.54
N TRP A 62 -0.42 -9.47 5.67
CA TRP A 62 0.95 -9.81 5.27
C TRP A 62 1.50 -11.01 6.03
N ARG A 63 1.24 -11.11 7.34
CA ARG A 63 1.60 -12.29 8.15
C ARG A 63 0.82 -13.53 7.74
N ALA A 64 -0.47 -13.39 7.44
CA ALA A 64 -1.30 -14.48 6.97
C ALA A 64 -0.82 -14.99 5.60
N GLU A 65 -0.43 -14.08 4.70
CA GLU A 65 0.08 -14.39 3.37
C GLU A 65 1.48 -15.01 3.42
N HIS A 66 2.38 -14.49 4.26
CA HIS A 66 3.67 -15.14 4.53
C HIS A 66 3.51 -16.53 5.15
N ALA A 67 2.53 -16.72 6.03
CA ALA A 67 2.22 -18.04 6.58
C ALA A 67 1.72 -18.98 5.47
N ARG A 68 0.79 -18.54 4.61
CA ARG A 68 0.32 -19.32 3.44
C ARG A 68 1.49 -19.71 2.51
N ALA A 69 2.37 -18.76 2.19
CA ALA A 69 3.55 -19.00 1.36
C ALA A 69 4.53 -20.02 1.97
N ARG A 70 4.67 -20.06 3.31
CA ARG A 70 5.49 -21.07 4.01
C ARG A 70 4.90 -22.47 3.98
N PHE A 71 3.58 -22.61 3.82
CA PHE A 71 2.88 -23.90 3.85
C PHE A 71 2.44 -24.38 2.47
N HIS A 72 2.91 -23.76 1.37
CA HIS A 72 2.75 -24.38 0.07
C HIS A 72 3.50 -25.72 0.04
N VAL A 73 2.72 -26.79 -0.09
CA VAL A 73 3.21 -28.13 -0.33
C VAL A 73 3.99 -28.08 -1.65
N ILE A 74 5.30 -28.26 -1.58
CA ILE A 74 6.05 -28.71 -2.74
C ILE A 74 5.47 -30.09 -3.04
N GLU A 75 4.75 -30.24 -4.16
CA GLU A 75 4.36 -31.56 -4.67
C GLU A 75 5.66 -32.34 -4.91
N GLY A 76 6.10 -33.05 -3.88
CA GLY A 76 7.21 -33.96 -3.94
C GLY A 76 6.75 -35.12 -4.80
N ASN A 77 7.30 -35.21 -6.02
CA ASN A 77 7.24 -36.37 -6.89
C ASN A 77 7.14 -37.65 -6.04
N ASP A 78 6.02 -38.38 -6.19
CA ASP A 78 5.54 -39.49 -5.35
C ASP A 78 6.47 -40.71 -5.32
N GLY A 79 7.73 -40.58 -5.72
CA GLY A 79 8.75 -41.62 -5.64
C GLY A 79 8.43 -42.85 -6.48
N LYS A 80 7.51 -42.76 -7.44
CA LYS A 80 7.26 -43.87 -8.37
C LYS A 80 8.38 -43.90 -9.40
N PRO A 81 9.17 -44.98 -9.48
CA PRO A 81 10.14 -45.11 -10.55
C PRO A 81 9.40 -45.14 -11.89
N ASP A 82 9.88 -44.32 -12.84
CA ASP A 82 9.44 -44.39 -14.23
C ASP A 82 9.65 -45.82 -14.75
N ALA A 83 8.60 -46.34 -15.38
CA ALA A 83 8.45 -47.72 -15.85
C ALA A 83 9.43 -48.11 -16.97
#